data_AF-A0A2G8TIY5-F1
#
_entry.id   AF-A0A2G8TIY5-F1
#
_cell.length_a   1.000
_cell.length_b   1.000
_cell.length_c   1.000
_cell.angle_alpha   90.00
_cell.angle_beta   90.00
_cell.angle_gamma   90.00
#
_symmetry.space_group_name_H-M   'P 1'
#
loop_
_entity.id
_entity.type
_entity.pdbx_description
1 polymer ?
#
loop_
_entity_poly.entity_id
_entity_poly.type
_entity_poly.pdbx_seq_one_letter_code
_entity_poly.pdbx_strand_id
1 'polypeptide(L)' 'MLTALNALQSTAQPFTVDVIDVDADPALVARFDELVPVLYGDLAAPELCHYFLDAAAVRAYLASDHLSPG' A
#
# COMPACT_ATOMS: atom_id res chain seq x y z
N MET A 1 -7.65 -2.60 6.92
CA MET A 1 -6.54 -1.76 6.41
C MET A 1 -7.04 -0.62 5.51
N LEU A 2 -7.73 -0.91 4.39
CA LEU A 2 -8.16 0.10 3.40
C LEU A 2 -8.89 1.32 4.00
N THR A 3 -9.85 1.12 4.90
CA THR A 3 -10.54 2.24 5.58
C THR A 3 -9.59 3.16 6.34
N ALA A 4 -8.62 2.59 7.06
CA ALA A 4 -7.64 3.35 7.82
C ALA A 4 -6.63 4.05 6.89
N LEU A 5 -6.29 3.45 5.75
CA LEU A 5 -5.46 4.08 4.72
C LEU A 5 -6.19 5.29 4.13
N ASN A 6 -7.46 5.16 3.74
CA ASN A 6 -8.24 6.25 3.18
C ASN A 6 -8.38 7.44 4.15
N ALA A 7 -8.35 7.19 5.46
CA ALA A 7 -8.36 8.26 6.46
C ALA A 7 -7.05 9.10 6.48
N LEU A 8 -5.97 8.65 5.84
CA LEU A 8 -4.75 9.42 5.66
C LEU A 8 -4.79 10.37 4.47
N GLN A 9 -5.80 10.25 3.59
CA GLN A 9 -5.92 11.17 2.46
C GLN A 9 -6.15 12.60 2.94
N SER A 10 -5.47 13.54 2.29
CA SER A 10 -5.69 14.97 2.49
C SER A 10 -5.65 15.70 1.15
N THR A 11 -6.26 16.87 1.07
CA THR A 11 -6.19 17.72 -0.12
C THR A 11 -4.76 18.17 -0.43
N ALA A 12 -3.87 18.23 0.57
CA ALA A 12 -2.48 18.59 0.42
C ALA A 12 -1.61 17.45 -0.14
N GLN A 13 -2.03 16.20 0.04
CA GLN A 13 -1.28 15.02 -0.37
C GLN A 13 -2.26 13.91 -0.78
N PRO A 14 -2.90 14.04 -1.97
CA PRO A 14 -3.80 13.03 -2.49
C PRO A 14 -3.02 11.81 -2.96
N PHE A 15 -3.64 10.63 -2.88
CA PHE A 15 -3.10 9.40 -3.46
C PHE A 15 -4.26 8.50 -3.92
N THR A 16 -3.97 7.63 -4.88
CA THR A 16 -4.88 6.58 -5.33
C THR A 16 -4.56 5.26 -4.66
N VAL A 17 -5.52 4.34 -4.63
CA VAL A 17 -5.34 3.00 -4.09
C VAL A 17 -5.92 2.00 -5.07
N ASP A 18 -5.07 1.11 -5.57
CA ASP A 18 -5.50 -0.04 -6.37
C ASP A 18 -5.64 -1.25 -5.45
N VAL A 19 -6.82 -1.86 -5.48
CA VAL A 19 -7.10 -3.08 -4.72
C VAL A 19 -7.02 -4.26 -5.67
N ILE A 20 -6.07 -5.14 -5.39
CA ILE A 20 -5.84 -6.36 -6.17
C ILE A 20 -6.40 -7.53 -5.38
N ASP A 21 -7.29 -8.30 -6.00
CA ASP A 21 -7.78 -9.56 -5.44
C ASP A 21 -6.72 -10.64 -5.64
N VAL A 22 -6.14 -11.12 -4.54
CA VAL A 22 -5.07 -12.13 -4.58
C VAL A 22 -5.60 -13.48 -5.06
N ASP A 23 -6.88 -13.79 -4.81
CA ASP A 23 -7.49 -15.08 -5.17
C ASP A 23 -7.67 -15.23 -6.68
N ALA A 24 -7.59 -14.11 -7.43
CA ALA A 24 -7.70 -14.10 -8.88
C ALA A 24 -6.40 -14.51 -9.61
N ASP A 25 -5.25 -14.56 -8.93
CA ASP A 25 -3.96 -14.92 -9.51
C ASP A 25 -3.20 -15.95 -8.64
N PRO A 26 -2.97 -17.18 -9.14
CA PRO A 26 -2.22 -18.20 -8.42
C PRO A 26 -0.82 -17.77 -7.96
N ALA A 27 -0.16 -16.85 -8.67
CA ALA A 27 1.14 -16.33 -8.25
C ALA A 27 1.01 -15.38 -7.05
N LEU A 28 -0.08 -14.63 -6.97
CA LEU A 28 -0.39 -13.79 -5.80
C LEU A 28 -0.84 -14.65 -4.63
N VAL A 29 -1.66 -15.68 -4.85
CA VAL A 29 -2.00 -16.67 -3.80
C VAL A 29 -0.73 -17.31 -3.24
N ALA A 30 0.16 -17.83 -4.10
CA ALA A 30 1.39 -18.46 -3.64
C ALA A 30 2.33 -17.51 -2.87
N ARG A 31 2.26 -16.20 -3.14
CA ARG A 31 3.08 -15.18 -2.49
C ARG A 31 2.46 -14.64 -1.21
N PHE A 32 1.15 -14.45 -1.19
CA PHE A 32 0.46 -13.70 -0.14
C PHE A 32 -0.51 -14.56 0.66
N ASP A 33 -1.27 -15.48 0.06
CA ASP A 33 -2.18 -16.40 0.76
C ASP A 33 -2.92 -15.72 1.95
N GLU A 34 -2.74 -16.21 3.18
CA GLU A 34 -3.35 -15.65 4.40
C GLU A 34 -2.74 -14.33 4.89
N LEU A 35 -1.63 -13.84 4.30
CA LEU A 35 -0.93 -12.60 4.69
C LEU A 35 -1.74 -11.33 4.41
N VAL A 36 -2.84 -11.44 3.67
CA VAL A 36 -3.70 -10.31 3.31
C VAL A 36 -4.42 -9.68 4.52
N PRO A 37 -4.70 -8.37 4.51
CA PRO A 37 -4.29 -7.39 3.49
C PRO A 37 -2.81 -7.03 3.59
N VAL A 38 -2.15 -6.84 2.45
CA VAL A 38 -0.77 -6.37 2.32
C VAL A 38 -0.74 -5.05 1.56
N LEU A 39 0.07 -4.09 2.01
CA LEU A 39 0.19 -2.77 1.41
C LEU A 39 1.60 -2.54 0.86
N TYR A 40 1.64 -2.13 -0.40
CA TYR A 40 2.84 -1.64 -1.08
C TYR A 40 2.60 -0.19 -1.50
N GLY A 41 3.67 0.61 -1.50
CA GLY A 41 3.66 1.93 -2.14
C GLY A 41 3.86 1.81 -3.66
N ASP A 42 4.77 0.91 -4.05
CA ASP A 42 5.02 0.45 -5.41
C ASP A 42 5.31 -1.07 -5.31
N LEU A 43 4.82 -1.87 -6.25
CA LEU A 43 5.10 -3.31 -6.30
C LEU A 43 6.59 -3.64 -6.53
N ALA A 44 7.37 -2.68 -7.04
CA ALA A 44 8.83 -2.77 -7.14
C ALA A 44 9.55 -2.37 -5.83
N ALA A 45 8.85 -1.77 -4.87
CA ALA A 45 9.39 -1.38 -3.57
C ALA A 45 9.11 -2.45 -2.49
N PRO A 46 9.80 -2.39 -1.35
CA PRO A 46 9.46 -3.22 -0.20
C PRO A 46 8.02 -2.99 0.28
N GLU A 47 7.46 -4.03 0.86
CA GLU A 47 6.19 -3.98 1.57
C GLU A 47 6.21 -2.90 2.66
N LEU A 48 5.13 -2.13 2.78
CA LEU A 48 4.97 -1.14 3.84
C LEU A 48 4.42 -1.77 5.11
N CYS A 49 3.39 -2.62 5.00
CA CYS A 49 2.80 -3.36 6.11
C CYS A 49 1.85 -4.47 5.62
N HIS A 50 1.56 -5.43 6.51
CA HIS A 50 0.50 -6.43 6.37
C HIS A 50 -0.33 -6.52 7.65
N TYR A 51 -1.56 -7.09 7.54
CA TYR A 51 -2.58 -7.21 8.58
C TYR A 51 -3.12 -5.88 9.15
N PHE A 52 -2.23 -5.03 9.66
CA PHE A 52 -2.53 -3.74 10.27
C PHE A 52 -1.81 -2.61 9.53
N LEU A 53 -2.45 -1.45 9.45
CA LEU A 53 -1.84 -0.29 8.82
C LEU A 53 -0.70 0.26 9.68
N ASP A 54 0.50 0.35 9.10
CA ASP A 54 1.55 1.22 9.62
C ASP A 54 1.42 2.61 8.99
N ALA A 55 0.72 3.51 9.70
CA ALA A 55 0.51 4.87 9.21
C ALA A 55 1.82 5.69 9.13
N ALA A 56 2.86 5.33 9.89
CA ALA A 56 4.14 6.01 9.83
C ALA A 56 4.91 5.60 8.57
N ALA A 57 4.93 4.30 8.24
CA ALA A 57 5.54 3.81 7.01
C ALA A 57 4.88 4.42 5.76
N VAL A 58 3.54 4.49 5.73
CA VAL A 58 2.80 5.12 4.61
C VAL A 58 3.16 6.61 4.46
N ARG A 59 3.17 7.37 5.56
CA ARG A 59 3.54 8.80 5.51
C ARG A 59 4.98 8.99 5.06
N ALA A 60 5.90 8.14 5.51
CA ALA A 60 7.29 8.19 5.09
C ALA A 60 7.44 7.91 3.58
N TYR A 61 6.69 6.93 3.06
CA TYR A 61 6.66 6.63 1.64
C TYR A 61 6.13 7.82 0.82
N LEU A 62 4.96 8.35 1.18
CA LEU A 62 4.33 9.50 0.49
C LEU A 62 5.22 10.76 0.51
N ALA A 63 5.95 11.00 1.60
CA ALA A 63 6.91 12.10 1.69
C ALA A 63 8.15 11.88 0.81
N SER A 64 8.53 10.63 0.56
CA SER A 64 9.69 10.27 -0.27
C SER A 64 9.35 10.27 -1.76
N ASP A 65 8.10 9.96 -2.12
CA ASP A 65 7.61 9.99 -3.50
C ASP A 65 7.66 11.39 -4.12
N HIS A 66 7.50 12.44 -3.32
CA HIS A 66 7.64 13.83 -3.75
C HIS A 66 9.07 14.25 -4.17
N LEU A 67 10.06 13.36 -4.01
CA LEU A 67 11.44 13.59 -4.47
C LEU A 67 11.73 13.03 -5.87
N SER A 68 10.79 12.34 -6.53
CA SER A 68 10.96 11.87 -7.90
C SER A 68 10.64 13.01 -8.89
N PRO A 69 11.61 13.52 -9.68
CA PRO A 69 11.29 14.42 -10.77
C PRO A 69 10.59 13.61 -11.87
N GLY A 70 9.42 14.08 -12.30
CA GLY A 70 8.71 13.54 -13.46
C GLY A 70 9.47 13.73 -14.77
#